data_AF-A0AAD4LHK1-F1
#
_entry.id   AF-A0AAD4LHK1-F1
#
_cell.length_a   1.000
_cell.length_b   1.000
_cell.length_c   1.000
_cell.angle_alpha   90.00
_cell.angle_beta   90.00
_cell.angle_gamma   90.00
#
_symmetry.space_group_name_H-M   'P 1'
#
loop_
_entity.id
_entity.type
_entity.pdbx_description
1 polymer ?
#
loop_
_entity_poly.entity_id
_entity_poly.type
_entity_poly.pdbx_seq_one_letter_code
_entity_poly.pdbx_strand_id
1 'polypeptide(L)'
;MFSSRQLLTPLSVLLFVTLLPLAAHGYFQVTAPTKGIEWANGQTYPVTWTKGLLDGVDFVDLELTRMSTDGLILVARDVPSQTGGLNIALNSVPAGDDYFLLVLNSTHGIMYATSQPFSIVNSGSSNSSVQPIASKPTVTLSGGPNPTAQFAATFGSSSGALRAWHPKPAAVLSACFISLAMFAGAVAVL
;
A
#
# COMPACT_ATOMS: atom_id res chain seq x y z
N MET A 1 12.69 -10.15 -61.04
CA MET A 1 11.65 -9.72 -60.08
C MET A 1 11.47 -10.79 -59.03
N PHE A 2 12.12 -10.67 -57.88
CA PHE A 2 11.73 -11.40 -56.67
C PHE A 2 11.80 -10.43 -55.49
N SER A 3 10.69 -10.34 -54.79
CA SER A 3 10.36 -9.29 -53.82
C SER A 3 11.04 -9.58 -52.47
N SER A 4 12.08 -8.81 -52.12
CA SER A 4 12.72 -8.80 -50.80
C SER A 4 11.85 -8.08 -49.76
N ARG A 5 10.72 -8.68 -49.36
CA ARG A 5 9.83 -8.08 -48.35
C ARG A 5 9.30 -9.07 -47.31
N GLN A 6 10.09 -9.95 -46.68
CA GLN A 6 9.56 -10.72 -45.53
C GLN A 6 10.50 -11.03 -44.35
N LEU A 7 11.72 -10.48 -44.28
CA LEU A 7 12.64 -10.81 -43.17
C LEU A 7 12.55 -9.90 -41.92
N LEU A 8 11.58 -8.99 -41.84
CA LEU A 8 11.50 -8.00 -40.74
C LEU A 8 10.51 -8.34 -39.61
N THR A 9 9.77 -9.44 -39.72
CA THR A 9 8.63 -9.72 -38.84
C THR A 9 8.92 -10.53 -37.56
N PRO A 10 9.81 -11.54 -37.50
CA PRO A 10 9.98 -12.29 -36.25
C PRO A 10 10.84 -11.55 -35.22
N LEU A 11 11.83 -10.76 -35.66
CA LEU A 11 12.71 -9.99 -34.78
C LEU A 11 11.97 -8.80 -34.14
N SER A 12 11.05 -8.16 -34.87
CA SER A 12 10.22 -7.06 -34.34
C SER A 12 9.22 -7.53 -33.28
N VAL A 13 8.65 -8.72 -33.42
CA VAL A 13 7.70 -9.30 -32.44
C VAL A 13 8.44 -9.74 -31.17
N LEU A 14 9.63 -10.33 -31.30
CA LEU A 14 10.47 -10.72 -30.16
C LEU A 14 10.95 -9.50 -29.37
N LEU A 15 11.29 -8.40 -30.06
CA LEU A 15 11.69 -7.15 -29.43
C LEU A 15 10.50 -6.48 -28.68
N PHE A 16 9.29 -6.53 -29.24
CA PHE A 16 8.08 -6.01 -28.59
C PHE A 16 7.67 -6.79 -27.34
N VAL A 17 7.90 -8.11 -27.29
CA VAL A 17 7.56 -8.95 -26.13
C VAL A 17 8.64 -8.90 -25.05
N THR A 18 9.91 -8.66 -25.41
CA THR A 18 11.03 -8.56 -24.46
C THR A 18 11.24 -7.15 -23.89
N LEU A 19 10.74 -6.10 -24.56
CA LEU A 19 10.72 -4.71 -24.05
C LEU A 19 9.49 -4.34 -23.21
N LEU A 20 8.63 -5.29 -22.82
CA LEU A 20 7.72 -5.09 -21.69
C LEU A 20 8.26 -5.72 -20.40
N PRO A 21 9.38 -5.26 -19.80
CA PRO A 21 9.33 -5.13 -18.36
C PRO A 21 8.32 -4.01 -18.11
N LEU A 22 7.05 -4.38 -17.91
CA LEU A 22 6.08 -3.50 -17.26
C LEU A 22 6.67 -3.27 -15.86
N ALA A 23 7.51 -2.24 -15.75
CA ALA A 23 7.98 -1.74 -14.48
C ALA A 23 6.74 -1.21 -13.77
N ALA A 24 6.01 -2.12 -13.12
CA ALA A 24 4.98 -1.78 -12.17
C ALA A 24 5.71 -1.11 -11.01
N HIS A 25 5.96 0.19 -11.13
CA HIS A 25 6.30 1.01 -9.99
C HIS A 25 5.10 0.91 -9.05
N GLY A 26 5.33 0.30 -7.89
CA GLY A 26 4.32 0.14 -6.87
C GLY A 26 3.72 1.49 -6.51
N TYR A 27 2.46 1.69 -6.83
CA TYR A 27 1.70 2.86 -6.44
C TYR A 27 1.22 2.67 -5.01
N PHE A 28 1.38 3.67 -4.14
CA PHE A 28 0.74 3.68 -2.82
C PHE A 28 0.35 5.13 -2.52
N GLN A 29 -0.93 5.37 -2.23
CA GLN A 29 -1.44 6.71 -1.97
C GLN A 29 -2.45 6.70 -0.83
N VAL A 30 -2.23 7.54 0.18
CA VAL A 30 -3.24 7.84 1.19
C VAL A 30 -4.33 8.71 0.58
N THR A 31 -5.58 8.27 0.67
CA THR A 31 -6.76 8.98 0.15
C THR A 31 -7.55 9.70 1.25
N ALA A 32 -7.40 9.28 2.51
CA ALA A 32 -7.87 10.00 3.69
C ALA A 32 -6.89 9.81 4.86
N PRO A 33 -6.59 10.85 5.66
CA PRO A 33 -7.20 12.19 5.64
C PRO A 33 -6.79 13.08 4.46
N THR A 34 -7.68 14.00 4.09
CA THR A 34 -7.44 15.02 3.05
C THR A 34 -7.12 16.38 3.67
N LYS A 35 -6.55 17.29 2.87
CA LYS A 35 -6.20 18.64 3.35
C LYS A 35 -7.40 19.37 3.95
N GLY A 36 -7.21 19.97 5.13
CA GLY A 36 -8.21 20.81 5.80
C GLY A 36 -9.30 20.06 6.57
N ILE A 37 -9.19 18.73 6.69
CA ILE A 37 -10.07 17.96 7.57
C ILE A 37 -9.66 18.15 9.03
N GLU A 38 -10.66 18.14 9.92
CA GLU A 38 -10.48 18.25 11.37
C GLU A 38 -11.02 17.00 12.06
N TRP A 39 -10.19 16.37 12.89
CA TRP A 39 -10.59 15.26 13.72
C TRP A 39 -10.74 15.70 15.18
N ALA A 40 -11.93 15.59 15.74
CA ALA A 40 -12.16 15.87 17.15
C ALA A 40 -11.82 14.65 18.02
N ASN A 41 -11.24 14.93 19.18
CA ASN A 41 -11.14 13.93 20.24
C ASN A 41 -12.52 13.38 20.64
N GLY A 42 -12.55 12.11 21.04
CA GLY A 42 -13.77 11.37 21.37
C GLY A 42 -14.56 10.87 20.15
N GLN A 43 -14.06 11.08 18.93
CA GLN A 43 -14.68 10.60 17.69
C GLN A 43 -13.79 9.56 16.99
N THR A 44 -14.36 8.91 15.97
CA THR A 44 -13.67 7.91 15.15
C THR A 44 -13.67 8.32 13.69
N TYR A 45 -12.49 8.29 13.05
CA TYR A 45 -12.30 8.72 11.67
C TYR A 45 -11.66 7.64 10.81
N PRO A 46 -12.02 7.55 9.53
CA PRO A 46 -11.39 6.62 8.61
C PRO A 46 -10.04 7.15 8.14
N VAL A 47 -9.11 6.23 8.02
CA VAL A 47 -7.91 6.34 7.21
C VAL A 47 -8.07 5.40 6.04
N THR A 48 -7.78 5.87 4.83
CA THR A 48 -7.88 5.04 3.62
C THR A 48 -6.70 5.26 2.70
N TRP A 49 -6.35 4.22 1.96
CA TRP A 49 -5.30 4.27 0.96
C TRP A 49 -5.64 3.38 -0.24
N THR A 50 -4.95 3.64 -1.35
CA THR A 50 -4.97 2.83 -2.56
C THR A 50 -3.56 2.36 -2.85
N LYS A 51 -3.43 1.14 -3.39
CA LYS A 51 -2.15 0.55 -3.77
C LYS A 51 -2.20 -0.11 -5.13
N GLY A 52 -1.05 -0.19 -5.77
CA GLY A 52 -0.83 -0.92 -7.01
C GLY A 52 -0.91 -2.43 -6.79
N LEU A 53 -1.21 -3.16 -7.86
CA LEU A 53 -1.11 -4.61 -7.86
C LEU A 53 0.36 -5.02 -8.01
N LEU A 54 0.73 -6.15 -7.39
CA LEU A 54 2.07 -6.76 -7.51
C LEU A 54 3.24 -5.85 -7.09
N ASP A 55 2.98 -4.87 -6.21
CA ASP A 55 3.99 -3.94 -5.65
C ASP A 55 4.90 -4.57 -4.58
N GLY A 56 4.65 -5.83 -4.18
CA GLY A 56 5.41 -6.54 -3.16
C GLY A 56 5.17 -6.06 -1.72
N VAL A 57 4.21 -5.17 -1.50
CA VAL A 57 3.88 -4.64 -0.16
C VAL A 57 2.76 -5.46 0.45
N ASP A 58 3.09 -6.44 1.29
CA ASP A 58 2.08 -7.30 1.95
C ASP A 58 1.51 -6.64 3.22
N PHE A 59 2.35 -5.93 3.98
CA PHE A 59 1.99 -5.29 5.24
C PHE A 59 2.55 -3.87 5.32
N VAL A 60 1.85 -3.01 6.05
CA VAL A 60 2.27 -1.64 6.34
C VAL A 60 2.07 -1.32 7.82
N ASP A 61 2.90 -0.42 8.31
CA ASP A 61 2.75 0.27 9.58
C ASP A 61 2.14 1.64 9.33
N LEU A 62 1.41 2.14 10.33
CA LEU A 62 0.82 3.47 10.35
C LEU A 62 1.33 4.25 11.55
N GLU A 63 1.73 5.50 11.30
CA GLU A 63 2.23 6.43 12.31
C GLU A 63 1.65 7.83 12.07
N LEU A 64 1.42 8.59 13.14
CA LEU A 64 1.16 10.02 13.04
C LEU A 64 2.40 10.80 13.45
N THR A 65 2.69 11.86 12.71
CA THR A 65 3.75 12.82 13.02
C THR A 65 3.20 14.24 13.01
N ARG A 66 3.90 15.13 13.71
CA ARG A 66 3.62 16.57 13.80
C ARG A 66 4.84 17.33 13.29
N MET A 67 4.64 18.38 12.49
CA MET A 67 5.78 19.19 12.02
C MET A 67 6.37 20.09 13.12
N SER A 68 5.58 20.45 14.13
CA SER A 68 5.94 21.37 15.20
C SER A 68 6.55 20.68 16.43
N THR A 69 6.52 19.35 16.51
CA THR A 69 6.95 18.59 17.69
C THR A 69 7.69 17.33 17.26
N ASP A 70 8.81 17.05 17.90
CA ASP A 70 9.56 15.82 17.67
C ASP A 70 8.80 14.58 18.18
N GLY A 71 8.94 13.48 17.45
CA GLY A 71 8.42 12.18 17.83
C GLY A 71 7.24 11.70 16.98
N LEU A 72 6.79 10.49 17.30
CA LEU A 72 5.77 9.76 16.55
C LEU A 72 4.69 9.26 17.50
N ILE A 73 3.46 9.19 17.00
CA ILE A 73 2.37 8.43 17.62
C ILE A 73 2.24 7.14 16.81
N LEU A 74 2.57 6.01 17.42
CA LEU A 74 2.59 4.71 16.76
C LEU A 74 1.18 4.12 16.68
N VAL A 75 0.58 4.13 15.49
CA VAL A 75 -0.85 3.82 15.32
C VAL A 75 -1.08 2.32 15.23
N ALA A 76 -0.61 1.70 14.15
CA ALA A 76 -0.82 0.29 13.92
C ALA A 76 0.39 -0.34 13.25
N ARG A 77 0.73 -1.56 13.66
CA ARG A 77 1.80 -2.36 13.09
C ARG A 77 1.24 -3.57 12.33
N ASP A 78 1.93 -3.97 11.27
CA ASP A 78 1.65 -5.18 10.49
C ASP A 78 0.24 -5.22 9.86
N VAL A 79 -0.31 -4.06 9.48
CA VAL A 79 -1.63 -3.98 8.85
C VAL A 79 -1.57 -4.61 7.46
N PRO A 80 -2.41 -5.60 7.12
CA PRO A 80 -2.46 -6.13 5.76
C PRO A 80 -2.75 -5.00 4.77
N SER A 81 -1.85 -4.78 3.81
CA SER A 81 -1.91 -3.61 2.92
C SER A 81 -3.18 -3.59 2.07
N GLN A 82 -3.73 -4.77 1.77
CA GLN A 82 -4.97 -4.97 1.02
C GLN A 82 -6.22 -4.57 1.80
N THR A 83 -6.11 -4.28 3.10
CA THR A 83 -7.22 -3.74 3.87
C THR A 83 -7.67 -2.39 3.31
N GLY A 84 -6.76 -1.60 2.70
CA GLY A 84 -7.09 -0.32 2.06
C GLY A 84 -7.56 0.78 3.02
N GLY A 85 -7.52 0.53 4.33
CA GLY A 85 -7.97 1.48 5.34
C GLY A 85 -8.17 0.86 6.72
N LEU A 86 -8.26 1.72 7.72
CA LEU A 86 -8.68 1.42 9.09
C LEU A 86 -9.46 2.61 9.66
N ASN A 87 -10.10 2.43 10.81
CA ASN A 87 -10.67 3.52 11.58
C ASN A 87 -9.74 3.87 12.75
N ILE A 88 -9.61 5.15 13.06
CA ILE A 88 -8.86 5.68 14.20
C ILE A 88 -9.84 6.35 15.15
N ALA A 89 -10.01 5.79 16.35
CA ALA A 89 -10.71 6.43 17.45
C ALA A 89 -9.72 7.28 18.25
N LEU A 90 -10.02 8.56 18.44
CA LEU A 90 -9.15 9.49 19.17
C LEU A 90 -9.58 9.62 20.63
N ASN A 91 -8.63 9.44 21.55
CA ASN A 91 -8.84 9.59 22.98
C ASN A 91 -7.70 10.40 23.63
N SER A 92 -7.88 11.71 23.77
CA SER A 92 -6.88 12.62 24.36
C SER A 92 -5.57 12.70 23.57
N VAL A 93 -5.67 12.74 22.24
CA VAL A 93 -4.54 13.10 21.36
C VAL A 93 -4.40 14.64 21.35
N PRO A 94 -3.19 15.21 21.52
CA PRO A 94 -2.99 16.66 21.57
C PRO A 94 -3.55 17.37 20.33
N ALA A 95 -4.21 18.51 20.56
CA ALA A 95 -4.66 19.33 19.46
C ALA A 95 -3.47 19.91 18.67
N GLY A 96 -3.65 20.08 17.35
CA GLY A 96 -2.64 20.58 16.43
C GLY A 96 -3.15 20.57 15.00
N ASP A 97 -2.63 21.44 14.16
CA ASP A 97 -3.00 21.62 12.74
C ASP A 97 -1.95 21.09 11.76
N ASP A 98 -0.95 20.41 12.29
CA ASP A 98 0.30 20.04 11.63
C ASP A 98 0.50 18.52 11.52
N TYR A 99 -0.59 17.75 11.56
CA TYR A 99 -0.54 16.30 11.53
C TYR A 99 -0.41 15.74 10.11
N PHE A 100 0.41 14.70 10.01
CA PHE A 100 0.50 13.84 8.83
C PHE A 100 0.40 12.38 9.26
N LEU A 101 -0.30 11.59 8.45
CA LEU A 101 -0.28 10.14 8.54
C LEU A 101 0.81 9.61 7.62
N LEU A 102 1.65 8.76 8.18
CA LEU A 102 2.71 8.04 7.49
C LEU A 102 2.29 6.59 7.30
N VAL A 103 2.49 6.06 6.10
CA VAL A 103 2.33 4.64 5.78
C VAL A 103 3.67 4.11 5.33
N LEU A 104 4.24 3.20 6.10
CA LEU A 104 5.63 2.78 5.97
C LEU A 104 5.82 1.31 6.35
N ASN A 105 7.04 0.82 6.22
CA ASN A 105 7.51 -0.38 6.88
C ASN A 105 8.63 0.03 7.85
N SER A 106 8.34 0.01 9.15
CA SER A 106 9.29 0.46 10.19
C SER A 106 10.49 -0.49 10.34
N THR A 107 10.34 -1.76 9.97
CA THR A 107 11.44 -2.75 10.02
C THR A 107 12.51 -2.47 8.97
N HIS A 108 12.11 -2.07 7.76
CA HIS A 108 13.01 -1.80 6.64
C HIS A 108 13.26 -0.31 6.40
N GLY A 109 12.57 0.58 7.13
CA GLY A 109 12.68 2.03 6.98
C GLY A 109 12.12 2.58 5.67
N ILE A 110 11.22 1.85 5.00
CA ILE A 110 10.66 2.26 3.70
C ILE A 110 9.36 3.04 3.93
N MET A 111 9.32 4.30 3.49
CA MET A 111 8.08 5.08 3.43
C MET A 111 7.35 4.81 2.11
N TYR A 112 6.09 4.40 2.18
CA TYR A 112 5.27 4.15 0.99
C TYR A 112 4.44 5.36 0.60
N ALA A 113 3.80 6.00 1.58
CA ALA A 113 2.94 7.16 1.33
C ALA A 113 2.80 8.04 2.57
N THR A 114 2.46 9.30 2.32
CA THR A 114 2.12 10.29 3.34
C THR A 114 0.77 10.91 2.99
N SER A 115 -0.06 11.20 4.00
CA SER A 115 -1.32 11.92 3.79
C SER A 115 -1.09 13.39 3.42
N GLN A 116 -2.18 14.07 3.06
CA GLN A 116 -2.22 15.53 3.14
C GLN A 116 -2.24 15.98 4.62
N PRO A 117 -1.85 17.23 4.94
CA PRO A 117 -1.90 17.74 6.31
C PRO A 117 -3.34 17.84 6.79
N PHE A 118 -3.55 17.56 8.07
CA PHE A 118 -4.85 17.67 8.73
C PHE A 118 -4.69 18.12 10.18
N SER A 119 -5.83 18.43 10.81
CA SER A 119 -5.86 18.94 12.18
C SER A 119 -6.54 17.96 13.11
N ILE A 120 -6.04 17.86 14.35
CA ILE A 120 -6.74 17.24 15.47
C ILE A 120 -7.16 18.37 16.42
N VAL A 121 -8.42 18.37 16.82
CA VAL A 121 -9.01 19.38 17.69
C VAL A 121 -9.56 18.76 18.98
N ASN A 122 -9.90 19.60 19.94
CA ASN A 122 -10.53 19.16 21.18
C ASN A 122 -11.92 18.56 20.92
N SER A 123 -12.42 17.77 21.87
CA SER A 123 -13.73 17.13 21.77
C SER A 123 -14.84 18.17 21.57
N GLY A 124 -15.75 17.90 20.63
CA GLY A 124 -16.88 18.80 20.34
C GLY A 124 -16.53 20.01 19.46
N SER A 125 -15.32 20.09 18.91
CA SER A 125 -14.86 21.23 18.09
C SER A 125 -14.67 20.94 16.59
N SER A 126 -14.97 19.74 16.09
CA SER A 126 -14.74 19.42 14.67
C SER A 126 -15.85 19.90 13.74
N ASN A 127 -15.48 20.49 12.60
CA ASN A 127 -16.41 20.82 11.52
C ASN A 127 -16.50 19.74 10.41
N SER A 128 -16.08 18.51 10.69
CA SER A 128 -15.97 17.43 9.70
C SER A 128 -17.11 16.42 9.82
N SER A 129 -17.82 16.16 8.72
CA SER A 129 -18.90 15.15 8.65
C SER A 129 -18.40 13.73 8.31
N VAL A 130 -17.09 13.51 8.29
CA VAL A 130 -16.49 12.23 7.88
C VAL A 130 -16.83 11.16 8.90
N GLN A 131 -17.37 10.04 8.41
CA GLN A 131 -17.84 8.92 9.23
C GLN A 131 -16.87 7.73 9.16
N PRO A 132 -16.77 6.93 10.23
CA PRO A 132 -15.99 5.69 10.20
C PRO A 132 -16.56 4.68 9.20
N ILE A 133 -15.71 3.82 8.66
CA ILE A 133 -16.11 2.77 7.71
C ILE A 133 -16.39 1.49 8.49
N ALA A 134 -17.67 1.10 8.61
CA ALA A 134 -18.10 0.00 9.47
C ALA A 134 -17.42 -1.36 9.20
N SER A 135 -16.96 -1.62 7.97
CA SER A 135 -16.26 -2.86 7.61
C SER A 135 -14.77 -2.85 7.91
N LYS A 136 -14.22 -1.75 8.45
CA LYS A 136 -12.79 -1.59 8.74
C LYS A 136 -12.52 -1.73 10.24
N PRO A 137 -11.37 -2.31 10.62
CA PRO A 137 -10.97 -2.41 12.02
C PRO A 137 -10.77 -1.03 12.63
N THR A 138 -11.02 -0.89 13.94
CA THR A 138 -10.83 0.36 14.68
C THR A 138 -9.64 0.26 15.62
N VAL A 139 -8.73 1.25 15.56
CA VAL A 139 -7.58 1.43 16.44
C VAL A 139 -7.82 2.65 17.31
N THR A 140 -7.60 2.53 18.62
CA THR A 140 -7.77 3.67 19.55
C THR A 140 -6.43 4.30 19.86
N LEU A 141 -6.29 5.60 19.63
CA LEU A 141 -5.10 6.38 19.95
C LEU A 141 -5.30 7.20 21.21
N SER A 142 -4.28 7.26 22.05
CA SER A 142 -4.28 8.12 23.22
C SER A 142 -2.91 8.72 23.52
N GLY A 143 -2.91 9.96 23.98
CA GLY A 143 -1.70 10.70 24.31
C GLY A 143 -1.02 11.32 23.07
N GLY A 144 0.13 11.96 23.32
CA GLY A 144 0.92 12.65 22.31
C GLY A 144 2.07 11.82 21.75
N PRO A 145 2.97 12.45 20.97
CA PRO A 145 4.16 11.80 20.44
C PRO A 145 4.97 11.11 21.54
N ASN A 146 5.22 9.81 21.36
CA ASN A 146 6.04 8.99 22.24
C ASN A 146 6.70 7.87 21.42
N PRO A 147 7.92 8.09 20.88
CA PRO A 147 8.57 7.13 20.01
C PRO A 147 9.03 5.84 20.71
N THR A 148 8.97 5.79 22.05
CA THR A 148 9.29 4.58 22.83
C THR A 148 8.04 3.80 23.27
N ALA A 149 6.84 4.30 22.94
CA ALA A 149 5.60 3.58 23.18
C ALA A 149 5.51 2.31 22.33
N GLN A 150 4.60 1.42 22.70
CA GLN A 150 4.16 0.36 21.80
C GLN A 150 3.15 0.93 20.78
N PHE A 151 2.99 0.23 19.65
CA PHE A 151 1.92 0.51 18.71
C PHE A 151 0.56 0.32 19.39
N ALA A 152 -0.40 1.20 19.10
CA ALA A 152 -1.75 1.09 19.66
C ALA A 152 -2.49 -0.17 19.19
N ALA A 153 -2.11 -0.73 18.04
CA ALA A 153 -2.52 -2.07 17.61
C ALA A 153 -1.39 -2.78 16.85
N THR A 154 -1.33 -4.10 17.00
CA THR A 154 -0.53 -4.97 16.14
C THR A 154 -1.46 -5.96 15.48
N PHE A 155 -1.48 -5.96 14.15
CA PHE A 155 -2.24 -6.91 13.38
C PHE A 155 -1.44 -8.21 13.29
N GLY A 156 -2.11 -9.36 13.41
CA GLY A 156 -1.45 -10.64 13.34
C GLY A 156 -0.72 -10.77 12.01
N SER A 157 0.62 -10.82 12.04
CA SER A 157 1.41 -11.24 10.90
C SER A 157 0.85 -12.57 10.43
N SER A 158 0.55 -12.73 9.13
CA SER A 158 0.19 -14.03 8.57
C SER A 158 1.42 -14.96 8.48
N SER A 159 2.26 -14.96 9.51
CA SER A 159 3.33 -15.93 9.72
C SER A 159 2.71 -17.24 10.19
N GLY A 160 1.94 -17.90 9.32
CA GLY A 160 1.32 -19.19 9.62
C GLY A 160 0.11 -19.59 8.76
N ALA A 161 -0.53 -18.64 8.06
CA ALA A 161 -1.49 -19.03 7.04
C ALA A 161 -0.69 -19.53 5.84
N LEU A 162 -0.82 -20.83 5.53
CA LEU A 162 -0.34 -21.43 4.29
C LEU A 162 -0.61 -20.41 3.18
N ARG A 163 0.45 -19.83 2.59
CA ARG A 163 0.32 -19.12 1.32
C ARG A 163 -0.21 -20.19 0.37
N ALA A 164 -1.54 -20.25 0.23
CA ALA A 164 -2.17 -20.89 -0.90
C ALA A 164 -1.44 -20.28 -2.08
N TRP A 165 -0.72 -21.14 -2.79
CA TRP A 165 0.12 -20.81 -3.91
C TRP A 165 -0.84 -20.23 -4.95
N HIS A 166 -1.08 -18.92 -4.87
CA HIS A 166 -1.74 -18.18 -5.93
C HIS A 166 -0.61 -17.87 -6.88
N PRO A 167 -0.47 -18.63 -7.99
CA PRO A 167 0.51 -18.26 -8.98
C PRO A 167 0.19 -16.82 -9.38
N LYS A 168 1.17 -15.94 -9.23
CA LYS A 168 1.08 -14.57 -9.76
C LYS A 168 0.63 -14.72 -11.22
N PRO A 169 -0.30 -13.90 -11.75
CA PRO A 169 -0.76 -14.04 -13.13
C PRO A 169 0.40 -13.96 -14.14
N ALA A 170 1.52 -13.34 -13.77
CA ALA A 170 2.77 -13.36 -14.54
C ALA A 170 3.45 -14.76 -14.63
N ALA A 171 3.32 -15.61 -13.61
CA ALA A 171 3.90 -16.95 -13.59
C ALA A 171 3.08 -17.98 -14.40
N VAL A 172 1.76 -17.80 -14.49
CA VAL A 172 0.89 -18.69 -15.29
C VAL A 172 1.12 -18.49 -16.79
N LEU A 173 1.36 -17.24 -17.20
CA LEU A 173 1.68 -16.93 -18.60
C LEU A 173 3.08 -17.46 -18.98
N SER A 174 4.05 -17.43 -18.07
CA SER A 174 5.41 -17.91 -18.36
C SER A 174 5.51 -19.42 -18.56
N ALA A 175 4.63 -20.23 -17.96
CA ALA A 175 4.64 -21.68 -18.13
C ALA A 175 4.09 -22.13 -19.49
N CYS A 176 3.17 -21.36 -20.09
CA CYS A 176 2.54 -21.72 -21.37
C CYS A 176 3.42 -21.44 -22.59
N PHE A 177 4.42 -20.56 -22.46
CA PHE A 177 5.36 -20.23 -23.55
C PHE A 177 6.56 -21.18 -23.65
N ILE A 178 6.89 -21.92 -22.58
CA ILE A 178 8.04 -22.85 -22.57
C ILE A 178 7.68 -24.18 -23.28
N SER A 179 6.41 -24.61 -23.25
CA SER A 179 5.99 -25.85 -23.92
C SER A 179 5.93 -25.74 -25.45
N LEU A 180 5.73 -24.54 -26.01
CA LEU A 180 5.67 -24.36 -27.46
C LEU A 180 7.07 -24.25 -28.10
N ALA A 181 8.08 -23.84 -27.33
CA ALA A 181 9.47 -23.77 -27.81
C ALA A 181 10.16 -25.14 -27.88
N MET A 182 9.69 -26.14 -27.13
CA MET A 182 10.28 -27.49 -27.12
C MET A 182 9.77 -28.39 -28.26
N PHE A 183 8.66 -28.05 -28.93
CA PHE A 183 8.12 -28.85 -30.05
C PHE A 183 8.62 -28.44 -31.44
N ALA A 184 9.27 -27.27 -31.57
CA ALA A 184 9.83 -26.82 -32.86
C ALA A 184 11.26 -27.34 -33.14
N GLY A 185 11.91 -28.01 -32.19
CA GLY A 185 13.27 -28.53 -32.33
C GLY A 185 13.39 -29.97 -32.85
N ALA A 186 12.27 -30.69 -33.03
CA ALA A 186 12.30 -32.12 -33.35
C ALA A 186 11.94 -32.47 -34.82
N VAL A 187 11.75 -31.48 -35.71
CA VAL A 187 11.51 -31.72 -37.15
C VAL A 187 12.47 -30.88 -37.99
N ALA A 188 13.75 -31.22 -37.93
CA ALA A 188 14.75 -30.78 -38.91
C ALA A 188 15.95 -31.74 -38.95
N VAL A 189 15.69 -33.06 -38.95
CA VAL A 189 16.66 -34.06 -39.43
C VAL A 189 15.86 -35.17 -40.13
N LEU A 190 15.69 -35.02 -41.45
CA LEU A 190 15.57 -36.07 -42.46
C LEU A 190 15.74 -35.43 -43.84
#